data_AF-A0A7V2G660-F1
#
_entry.id   AF-A0A7V2G660-F1
#
_cell.length_a   1.000
_cell.length_b   1.000
_cell.length_c   1.000
_cell.angle_alpha   90.00
_cell.angle_beta   90.00
_cell.angle_gamma   90.00
#
_symmetry.space_group_name_H-M   'P 1'
#
loop_
_entity.id
_entity.type
_entity.pdbx_description
1 polymer ?
#
loop_
_entity_poly.entity_id
_entity_poly.type
_entity_poly.pdbx_seq_one_letter_code
_entity_poly.pdbx_strand_id
1 'polypeptide(L)'
;LDALRKRHAFFHAQGCRLSDHGLERCFAEPCSDREAAAIFDATRSGRAATPSDHAKFASFLMLFFGRLDAAAGWTKQLHLGAMRNNNTRLFRNLGPDTGFDSIGDFDQAGALARYLDALDATGELPRTVLYNLNPRDNYVFATMIGNFQDGTIPGKMQFGSGWWFLDQKEGMEWQINALSNLGLLSRFVGMLTDSRSFLSYSRHEYFRRILCDLIGRDVERGELPGDLELLGGLVRDVCYRNAAAYFGLAVGEDW
;
A
#
# COMPACT_ATOMS: atom_id res chain seq x y z
N LEU A 1 -20.50 -13.85 -2.19
CA LEU A 1 -19.98 -12.81 -1.27
C LEU A 1 -19.93 -13.28 0.19
N ASP A 2 -20.91 -14.04 0.70
CA ASP A 2 -20.93 -14.51 2.10
C ASP A 2 -19.69 -15.27 2.54
N ALA A 3 -19.12 -16.10 1.67
CA ALA A 3 -17.87 -16.81 1.97
C ALA A 3 -16.72 -15.83 2.29
N LEU A 4 -16.62 -14.72 1.54
CA LEU A 4 -15.61 -13.68 1.77
C LEU A 4 -15.88 -12.94 3.08
N ARG A 5 -17.15 -12.60 3.38
CA ARG A 5 -17.52 -11.98 4.68
C ARG A 5 -17.15 -12.88 5.86
N LYS A 6 -17.47 -14.18 5.77
CA LYS A 6 -17.13 -15.17 6.80
C LYS A 6 -15.62 -15.27 7.02
N ARG A 7 -14.83 -15.26 5.93
CA ARG A 7 -13.36 -15.27 6.05
C ARG A 7 -12.83 -13.96 6.64
N HIS A 8 -13.30 -12.81 6.18
CA HIS A 8 -12.92 -11.50 6.71
C HIS A 8 -13.18 -11.41 8.22
N ALA A 9 -14.40 -11.77 8.67
CA ALA A 9 -14.76 -11.83 10.08
C ALA A 9 -13.88 -12.82 10.88
N PHE A 10 -13.56 -13.98 10.31
CA PHE A 10 -12.64 -14.92 10.94
C PHE A 10 -11.24 -14.31 11.12
N PHE A 11 -10.67 -13.70 10.09
CA PHE A 11 -9.36 -13.04 10.19
C PHE A 11 -9.39 -11.90 11.21
N HIS A 12 -10.47 -11.13 11.28
CA HIS A 12 -10.65 -10.09 12.29
C HIS A 12 -10.60 -10.67 13.71
N ALA A 13 -11.28 -11.80 13.95
CA ALA A 13 -11.28 -12.50 15.22
C ALA A 13 -9.91 -13.08 15.59
N GLN A 14 -9.03 -13.34 14.60
CA GLN A 14 -7.64 -13.74 14.82
C GLN A 14 -6.68 -12.54 14.97
N GLY A 15 -7.20 -11.32 15.11
CA GLY A 15 -6.40 -10.11 15.31
C GLY A 15 -5.94 -9.42 14.03
N CYS A 16 -6.40 -9.87 12.85
CA CYS A 16 -6.08 -9.18 11.60
C CYS A 16 -6.72 -7.79 11.56
N ARG A 17 -5.95 -6.79 11.09
CA ARG A 17 -6.38 -5.39 10.94
C ARG A 17 -5.96 -4.78 9.61
N LEU A 18 -5.37 -5.58 8.73
CA LEU A 18 -4.83 -5.13 7.46
C LEU A 18 -5.29 -6.05 6.34
N SER A 19 -5.55 -5.48 5.17
CA SER A 19 -5.63 -6.20 3.90
C SER A 19 -4.49 -5.76 2.99
N ASP A 20 -4.08 -6.64 2.08
CA ASP A 20 -3.04 -6.33 1.10
C ASP A 20 -3.42 -6.86 -0.29
N HIS A 21 -3.12 -6.07 -1.31
CA HIS A 21 -3.47 -6.34 -2.70
C HIS A 21 -2.31 -5.97 -3.63
N GLY A 22 -1.63 -6.98 -4.15
CA GLY A 22 -0.63 -6.84 -5.20
C GLY A 22 -1.27 -6.85 -6.60
N LEU A 23 -1.18 -5.74 -7.34
CA LEU A 23 -1.80 -5.56 -8.66
C LEU A 23 -0.83 -4.86 -9.63
N GLU A 24 -1.03 -5.03 -10.93
CA GLU A 24 -0.32 -4.21 -11.94
C GLU A 24 -0.76 -2.74 -11.83
N ARG A 25 -2.07 -2.53 -11.68
CA ARG A 25 -2.75 -1.25 -11.43
C ARG A 25 -4.10 -1.51 -10.77
N CYS A 26 -4.71 -0.49 -10.16
CA CYS A 26 -6.08 -0.61 -9.65
C CYS A 26 -7.09 -0.90 -10.77
N PHE A 27 -8.14 -1.66 -10.43
CA PHE A 27 -9.30 -1.85 -11.28
C PHE A 27 -10.38 -0.83 -10.90
N ALA A 28 -10.92 -0.12 -11.89
CA ALA A 28 -11.88 0.96 -11.69
C ALA A 28 -12.96 1.00 -12.77
N GLU A 29 -13.35 -0.17 -13.27
CA GLU A 29 -14.45 -0.35 -14.22
C GLU A 29 -15.76 -0.58 -13.47
N PRO A 30 -16.79 0.27 -13.62
CA PRO A 30 -18.08 0.07 -12.98
C PRO A 30 -18.70 -1.28 -13.34
N CYS A 31 -19.27 -1.94 -12.35
CA CYS A 31 -19.89 -3.25 -12.49
C CYS A 31 -21.03 -3.39 -11.48
N SER A 32 -22.24 -3.65 -11.97
CA SER A 32 -23.38 -3.94 -11.11
C SER A 32 -23.31 -5.36 -10.54
N ASP A 33 -23.99 -5.60 -9.41
CA ASP A 33 -24.12 -6.94 -8.82
C ASP A 33 -24.64 -7.98 -9.82
N ARG A 34 -25.56 -7.58 -10.71
CA ARG A 34 -26.11 -8.44 -11.76
C ARG A 34 -25.07 -8.81 -12.81
N GLU A 35 -24.26 -7.84 -13.26
CA GLU A 35 -23.16 -8.10 -14.20
C GLU A 35 -22.09 -8.98 -13.56
N ALA A 36 -21.69 -8.67 -12.32
CA ALA A 36 -20.70 -9.46 -11.57
C ALA A 36 -21.16 -10.91 -11.38
N ALA A 37 -22.43 -11.13 -11.04
CA ALA A 37 -23.01 -12.47 -10.92
C ALA A 37 -22.99 -13.21 -12.26
N ALA A 38 -23.37 -12.55 -13.36
CA ALA A 38 -23.34 -13.14 -14.69
C ALA A 38 -21.92 -13.53 -15.13
N ILE A 39 -20.93 -12.67 -14.89
CA ILE A 39 -19.51 -12.94 -15.18
C ILE A 39 -19.03 -14.15 -14.35
N PHE A 40 -19.36 -14.17 -13.07
CA PHE A 40 -19.00 -15.27 -12.16
C PHE A 40 -19.60 -16.61 -12.62
N ASP A 41 -20.90 -16.63 -12.92
CA ASP A 41 -21.60 -17.84 -13.33
C ASP A 41 -21.08 -18.39 -14.67
N ALA A 42 -20.83 -17.50 -15.64
CA ALA A 42 -20.24 -17.88 -16.92
C ALA A 42 -18.82 -18.47 -16.73
N THR A 43 -18.00 -17.83 -15.91
CA THR A 43 -16.64 -18.31 -15.62
C THR A 43 -16.66 -19.65 -14.90
N ARG A 44 -17.55 -19.80 -13.90
CA ARG A 44 -17.75 -21.06 -13.16
C ARG A 44 -18.27 -22.18 -14.05
N SER A 45 -19.02 -21.87 -15.10
CA SER A 45 -19.47 -22.84 -16.11
C SER A 45 -18.42 -23.16 -17.17
N GLY A 46 -17.17 -22.70 -17.01
CA GLY A 46 -16.06 -23.00 -17.92
C GLY A 46 -15.93 -22.06 -19.12
N ARG A 47 -16.70 -20.97 -19.19
CA ARG A 47 -16.52 -19.94 -20.22
C ARG A 47 -15.42 -18.98 -19.77
N ALA A 48 -14.34 -18.87 -20.54
CA ALA A 48 -13.25 -17.95 -20.22
C ALA A 48 -13.76 -16.49 -20.13
N ALA A 49 -13.34 -15.77 -19.09
CA ALA A 49 -13.63 -14.35 -18.95
C ALA A 49 -12.90 -13.55 -20.04
N THR A 50 -13.61 -12.60 -20.65
CA THR A 50 -12.97 -11.61 -21.52
C THR A 50 -12.15 -10.62 -20.67
N PRO A 51 -11.22 -9.84 -21.27
CA PRO A 51 -10.53 -8.77 -20.56
C PRO A 51 -11.48 -7.76 -19.90
N SER A 52 -12.62 -7.46 -20.53
CA SER A 52 -13.65 -6.59 -19.96
C SER A 52 -14.34 -7.23 -18.76
N ASP A 53 -14.71 -8.51 -18.86
CA ASP A 53 -15.31 -9.25 -17.75
C ASP A 53 -14.36 -9.29 -16.55
N HIS A 54 -13.08 -9.56 -16.79
CA HIS A 54 -12.05 -9.54 -15.75
C HIS A 54 -11.96 -8.18 -15.07
N ALA A 55 -11.86 -7.09 -15.84
CA ALA A 55 -11.74 -5.74 -15.28
C ALA A 55 -12.98 -5.34 -14.45
N LYS A 56 -14.19 -5.64 -14.94
CA LYS A 56 -15.45 -5.38 -14.23
C LYS A 56 -15.55 -6.20 -12.94
N PHE A 57 -15.29 -7.50 -13.02
CA PHE A 57 -15.41 -8.39 -11.85
C PHE A 57 -14.32 -8.10 -10.80
N ALA A 58 -13.10 -7.80 -11.23
CA ALA A 58 -12.02 -7.39 -10.33
C ALA A 58 -12.32 -6.06 -9.65
N SER A 59 -12.85 -5.06 -10.37
CA SER A 59 -13.30 -3.78 -9.79
C SER A 59 -14.40 -4.01 -8.74
N PHE A 60 -15.39 -4.83 -9.07
CA PHE A 60 -16.47 -5.20 -8.15
C PHE A 60 -15.94 -5.81 -6.84
N LEU A 61 -15.03 -6.78 -6.94
CA LEU A 61 -14.43 -7.40 -5.76
C LEU A 61 -13.54 -6.43 -4.97
N MET A 62 -12.72 -5.61 -5.65
CA MET A 62 -11.86 -4.64 -4.98
C MET A 62 -12.64 -3.58 -4.21
N LEU A 63 -13.79 -3.13 -4.73
CA LEU A 63 -14.71 -2.25 -4.00
C LEU A 63 -15.36 -2.98 -2.83
N PHE A 64 -15.81 -4.21 -3.03
CA PHE A 64 -16.36 -5.04 -1.96
C PHE A 64 -15.35 -5.22 -0.80
N PHE A 65 -14.08 -5.49 -1.10
CA PHE A 65 -13.02 -5.59 -0.09
C PHE A 65 -12.76 -4.25 0.61
N GLY A 66 -12.67 -3.15 -0.14
CA GLY A 66 -12.50 -1.81 0.44
C GLY A 66 -13.60 -1.45 1.45
N ARG A 67 -14.86 -1.75 1.11
CA ARG A 67 -16.01 -1.54 2.01
C ARG A 67 -15.98 -2.43 3.24
N LEU A 68 -15.56 -3.69 3.11
CA LEU A 68 -15.36 -4.57 4.27
C LEU A 68 -14.27 -4.03 5.20
N ASP A 69 -13.16 -3.57 4.62
CA ASP A 69 -12.05 -3.01 5.38
C ASP A 69 -12.49 -1.74 6.11
N ALA A 70 -13.22 -0.85 5.45
CA ALA A 70 -13.74 0.38 6.06
C ALA A 70 -14.70 0.07 7.23
N ALA A 71 -15.67 -0.82 7.00
CA ALA A 71 -16.66 -1.20 8.02
C ALA A 71 -16.02 -1.87 9.25
N ALA A 72 -14.91 -2.60 9.06
CA ALA A 72 -14.18 -3.24 10.15
C ALA A 72 -13.07 -2.36 10.75
N GLY A 73 -12.90 -1.13 10.26
CA GLY A 73 -11.80 -0.25 10.65
C GLY A 73 -10.44 -0.88 10.41
N TRP A 74 -10.25 -1.54 9.26
CA TRP A 74 -8.97 -2.08 8.81
C TRP A 74 -8.19 -1.07 7.98
N THR A 75 -6.90 -1.30 7.86
CA THR A 75 -6.04 -0.59 6.91
C THR A 75 -5.88 -1.40 5.62
N LYS A 76 -6.16 -0.79 4.48
CA LYS A 76 -5.96 -1.37 3.15
C LYS A 76 -4.57 -1.03 2.61
N GLN A 77 -3.85 -2.01 2.07
CA GLN A 77 -2.59 -1.80 1.39
C GLN A 77 -2.74 -2.12 -0.10
N LEU A 78 -2.17 -1.27 -0.95
CA LEU A 78 -2.16 -1.43 -2.41
C LEU A 78 -0.72 -1.41 -2.91
N HIS A 79 -0.22 -2.58 -3.34
CA HIS A 79 1.11 -2.74 -3.92
C HIS A 79 1.00 -2.80 -5.45
N LEU A 80 1.37 -1.71 -6.12
CA LEU A 80 1.07 -1.48 -7.53
C LEU A 80 2.33 -1.47 -8.42
N GLY A 81 2.25 -2.13 -9.57
CA GLY A 81 3.22 -1.98 -10.65
C GLY A 81 4.19 -3.14 -10.86
N ALA A 82 3.97 -4.31 -10.25
CA ALA A 82 4.79 -5.50 -10.51
C ALA A 82 4.45 -6.16 -11.84
N MET A 83 5.45 -6.38 -12.69
CA MET A 83 5.34 -7.22 -13.88
C MET A 83 5.91 -8.60 -13.54
N ARG A 84 5.06 -9.62 -13.52
CA ARG A 84 5.38 -10.93 -12.94
C ARG A 84 5.59 -12.02 -13.98
N ASN A 85 6.37 -13.04 -13.61
CA ASN A 85 6.56 -14.28 -14.37
C ASN A 85 7.10 -14.06 -15.80
N ASN A 86 7.99 -13.08 -15.97
CA ASN A 86 8.50 -12.67 -17.29
C ASN A 86 9.25 -13.77 -18.04
N ASN A 87 9.80 -14.74 -17.31
CA ASN A 87 10.56 -15.85 -17.88
C ASN A 87 9.69 -17.12 -17.99
N THR A 88 8.97 -17.28 -19.10
CA THR A 88 8.09 -18.44 -19.34
C THR A 88 8.79 -19.79 -19.16
N ARG A 89 10.04 -19.92 -19.60
CA ARG A 89 10.79 -21.17 -19.47
C ARG A 89 11.00 -21.53 -18.00
N LEU A 90 11.41 -20.57 -17.18
CA LEU A 90 11.67 -20.80 -15.76
C LEU A 90 10.39 -20.85 -14.94
N PHE A 91 9.35 -20.10 -15.30
CA PHE A 91 8.03 -20.22 -14.68
C PHE A 91 7.45 -21.63 -14.80
N ARG A 92 7.57 -22.28 -15.96
CA ARG A 92 7.15 -23.68 -16.14
C ARG A 92 7.90 -24.67 -15.24
N ASN A 93 9.15 -24.37 -14.90
CA ASN A 93 10.01 -25.28 -14.14
C ASN A 93 9.98 -25.01 -12.63
N LEU A 94 9.85 -23.74 -12.23
CA LEU A 94 10.05 -23.27 -10.86
C LEU A 94 8.78 -22.66 -10.25
N GLY A 95 7.80 -22.27 -11.06
CA GLY A 95 6.61 -21.57 -10.62
C GLY A 95 6.82 -20.07 -10.38
N PRO A 96 5.88 -19.40 -9.69
CA PRO A 96 5.96 -17.98 -9.35
C PRO A 96 6.94 -17.70 -8.20
N ASP A 97 7.25 -16.42 -7.97
CA ASP A 97 8.03 -15.92 -6.83
C ASP A 97 9.47 -16.48 -6.75
N THR A 98 10.07 -16.76 -7.90
CA THR A 98 11.44 -17.29 -8.01
C THR A 98 12.43 -16.32 -8.67
N GLY A 99 12.18 -15.00 -8.56
CA GLY A 99 13.11 -13.96 -9.00
C GLY A 99 13.03 -13.57 -10.49
N PHE A 100 11.92 -13.88 -11.17
CA PHE A 100 11.69 -13.50 -12.58
C PHE A 100 10.62 -12.41 -12.75
N ASP A 101 10.44 -11.61 -11.71
CA ASP A 101 9.53 -10.47 -11.65
C ASP A 101 10.35 -9.18 -11.74
N SER A 102 9.76 -8.11 -12.26
CA SER A 102 10.44 -6.82 -12.42
C SER A 102 9.48 -5.65 -12.23
N ILE A 103 10.04 -4.45 -12.25
CA ILE A 103 9.30 -3.19 -12.32
C ILE A 103 8.52 -3.16 -13.64
N GLY A 104 7.21 -2.92 -13.57
CA GLY A 104 6.36 -2.60 -14.73
C GLY A 104 6.18 -1.09 -14.90
N ASP A 105 5.66 -0.69 -16.05
CA ASP A 105 5.47 0.70 -16.46
C ASP A 105 4.00 1.03 -16.80
N PHE A 106 3.08 0.47 -16.02
CA PHE A 106 1.66 0.70 -16.17
C PHE A 106 1.24 2.13 -15.77
N ASP A 107 0.24 2.69 -16.45
CA ASP A 107 -0.39 3.95 -16.05
C ASP A 107 -1.18 3.77 -14.75
N GLN A 108 -0.80 4.50 -13.69
CA GLN A 108 -1.39 4.36 -12.35
C GLN A 108 -2.49 5.38 -12.06
N ALA A 109 -2.23 6.66 -12.33
CA ALA A 109 -2.98 7.79 -11.78
C ALA A 109 -4.50 7.70 -11.99
N GLY A 110 -4.94 7.50 -13.24
CA GLY A 110 -6.36 7.56 -13.58
C GLY A 110 -7.18 6.44 -12.95
N ALA A 111 -6.68 5.21 -12.96
CA ALA A 111 -7.39 4.06 -12.40
C ALA A 111 -7.37 4.09 -10.86
N LEU A 112 -6.25 4.50 -10.26
CA LEU A 112 -6.13 4.65 -8.82
C LEU A 112 -7.07 5.73 -8.28
N ALA A 113 -7.13 6.91 -8.92
CA ALA A 113 -8.04 7.98 -8.52
C ALA A 113 -9.51 7.52 -8.54
N ARG A 114 -9.95 6.89 -9.63
CA ARG A 114 -11.33 6.38 -9.74
C ARG A 114 -11.65 5.30 -8.72
N TYR A 115 -10.70 4.42 -8.41
CA TYR A 115 -10.90 3.38 -7.39
C TYR A 115 -11.09 3.98 -5.99
N LEU A 116 -10.23 4.92 -5.61
CA LEU A 116 -10.30 5.59 -4.31
C LEU A 116 -11.59 6.43 -4.20
N ASP A 117 -11.91 7.21 -5.23
CA ASP A 117 -13.14 8.02 -5.30
C ASP A 117 -14.41 7.17 -5.20
N ALA A 118 -14.46 6.00 -5.84
CA ALA A 118 -15.62 5.11 -5.76
C ALA A 118 -15.90 4.58 -4.35
N LEU A 119 -14.89 4.55 -3.46
CA LEU A 119 -15.08 4.23 -2.04
C LEU A 119 -15.38 5.49 -1.22
N ASP A 120 -14.68 6.59 -1.51
CA ASP A 120 -14.79 7.83 -0.74
C ASP A 120 -16.12 8.56 -0.98
N ALA A 121 -16.66 8.51 -2.20
CA ALA A 121 -17.95 9.09 -2.57
C ALA A 121 -19.14 8.54 -1.77
N THR A 122 -18.99 7.37 -1.14
CA THR A 122 -19.98 6.77 -0.24
C THR A 122 -19.55 6.81 1.24
N GLY A 123 -18.43 7.45 1.56
CA GLY A 123 -17.86 7.49 2.91
C GLY A 123 -17.26 6.15 3.36
N GLU A 124 -16.92 5.26 2.42
CA GLU A 124 -16.49 3.89 2.68
C GLU A 124 -15.01 3.66 2.29
N LEU A 125 -14.19 4.71 2.19
CA LEU A 125 -12.75 4.60 1.98
C LEU A 125 -12.04 4.29 3.31
N PRO A 126 -11.38 3.12 3.46
CA PRO A 126 -10.63 2.79 4.67
C PRO A 126 -9.34 3.62 4.79
N ARG A 127 -8.66 3.50 5.94
CA ARG A 127 -7.24 3.83 6.04
C ARG A 127 -6.50 3.11 4.93
N THR A 128 -5.64 3.78 4.19
CA THR A 128 -5.01 3.19 3.01
C THR A 128 -3.53 3.52 2.93
N VAL A 129 -2.69 2.53 2.62
CA VAL A 129 -1.27 2.73 2.28
C VAL A 129 -1.06 2.36 0.82
N LEU A 130 -0.49 3.29 0.06
CA LEU A 130 -0.20 3.12 -1.36
C LEU A 130 1.30 2.87 -1.55
N TYR A 131 1.64 1.85 -2.34
CA TYR A 131 3.01 1.52 -2.71
C TYR A 131 3.11 1.41 -4.24
N ASN A 132 4.10 2.07 -4.84
CA ASN A 132 4.47 1.89 -6.24
C ASN A 132 5.79 1.11 -6.35
N LEU A 133 5.92 0.30 -7.41
CA LEU A 133 7.17 -0.40 -7.72
C LEU A 133 8.07 0.39 -8.68
N ASN A 134 7.51 1.34 -9.42
CA ASN A 134 8.24 2.16 -10.38
C ASN A 134 8.49 3.56 -9.81
N PRO A 135 9.74 3.99 -9.59
CA PRO A 135 10.04 5.24 -8.88
C PRO A 135 9.57 6.49 -9.65
N ARG A 136 9.29 6.38 -10.95
CA ARG A 136 8.67 7.46 -11.74
C ARG A 136 7.31 7.89 -11.16
N ASP A 137 6.63 6.99 -10.46
CA ASP A 137 5.30 7.21 -9.92
C ASP A 137 5.32 7.79 -8.49
N ASN A 138 6.50 8.02 -7.88
CA ASN A 138 6.60 8.53 -6.51
C ASN A 138 5.79 9.82 -6.29
N TYR A 139 5.95 10.81 -7.18
CA TYR A 139 5.20 12.07 -7.07
C TYR A 139 3.71 11.89 -7.39
N VAL A 140 3.37 10.94 -8.26
CA VAL A 140 1.97 10.59 -8.54
C VAL A 140 1.32 10.04 -7.26
N PHE A 141 1.96 9.11 -6.57
CA PHE A 141 1.41 8.49 -5.36
C PHE A 141 1.42 9.45 -4.17
N ALA A 142 2.49 10.23 -4.00
CA ALA A 142 2.59 11.22 -2.93
C ALA A 142 1.56 12.35 -3.06
N THR A 143 1.19 12.77 -4.29
CA THR A 143 0.07 13.71 -4.49
C THR A 143 -1.29 13.03 -4.40
N MET A 144 -1.42 11.77 -4.86
CA MET A 144 -2.69 11.03 -4.83
C MET A 144 -3.26 10.89 -3.42
N ILE A 145 -2.40 10.62 -2.42
CA ILE A 145 -2.86 10.50 -1.03
C ILE A 145 -3.48 11.79 -0.50
N GLY A 146 -3.08 12.96 -1.02
CA GLY A 146 -3.59 14.26 -0.60
C GLY A 146 -5.05 14.49 -0.97
N ASN A 147 -5.52 13.88 -2.07
CA ASN A 147 -6.90 14.02 -2.54
C ASN A 147 -7.94 13.41 -1.58
N PHE A 148 -7.54 12.44 -0.75
CA PHE A 148 -8.45 11.59 0.02
C PHE A 148 -8.13 11.56 1.53
N GLN A 149 -7.41 12.57 2.03
CA GLN A 149 -7.37 12.82 3.47
C GLN A 149 -8.74 13.39 3.90
N ASP A 150 -9.28 12.95 5.04
CA ASP A 150 -10.60 13.38 5.52
C ASP A 150 -10.58 14.03 6.92
N GLY A 151 -9.41 14.16 7.53
CA GLY A 151 -9.23 14.76 8.85
C GLY A 151 -9.71 13.91 10.04
N THR A 152 -10.21 12.69 9.81
CA THR A 152 -10.69 11.81 10.89
C THR A 152 -9.54 11.25 11.73
N ILE A 153 -8.38 11.03 11.10
CA ILE A 153 -7.14 10.62 11.77
C ILE A 153 -5.93 11.29 11.10
N PRO A 154 -4.77 11.38 11.79
CA PRO A 154 -3.54 11.88 11.19
C PRO A 154 -3.05 10.97 10.06
N GLY A 155 -3.11 11.47 8.82
CA GLY A 155 -2.62 10.75 7.64
C GLY A 155 -3.40 9.48 7.33
N LYS A 156 -4.73 9.58 7.17
CA LYS A 156 -5.61 8.47 6.75
C LYS A 156 -5.10 7.78 5.48
N MET A 157 -4.55 8.56 4.56
CA MET A 157 -3.90 8.06 3.35
C MET A 157 -2.39 8.19 3.50
N GLN A 158 -1.67 7.09 3.29
CA GLN A 158 -0.23 6.99 3.46
C GLN A 158 0.44 6.64 2.14
N PHE A 159 1.56 7.29 1.86
CA PHE A 159 2.49 6.85 0.83
C PHE A 159 3.55 5.98 1.49
N GLY A 160 3.50 4.67 1.21
CA GLY A 160 4.34 3.68 1.87
C GLY A 160 5.82 3.81 1.54
N SER A 161 6.67 3.17 2.36
CA SER A 161 8.13 3.11 2.15
C SER A 161 8.50 2.54 0.78
N GLY A 162 9.75 2.77 0.35
CA GLY A 162 10.28 2.19 -0.89
C GLY A 162 10.05 0.67 -0.92
N TRP A 163 9.29 0.20 -1.91
CA TRP A 163 8.86 -1.20 -2.00
C TRP A 163 9.79 -2.05 -2.87
N TRP A 164 10.16 -3.23 -2.38
CA TRP A 164 10.88 -4.28 -3.10
C TRP A 164 12.17 -3.80 -3.75
N PHE A 165 12.20 -3.53 -5.06
CA PHE A 165 13.40 -3.03 -5.75
C PHE A 165 13.81 -1.63 -5.28
N LEU A 166 12.87 -0.89 -4.68
CA LEU A 166 13.07 0.44 -4.11
C LEU A 166 13.42 0.40 -2.61
N ASP A 167 13.44 -0.77 -1.99
CA ASP A 167 13.88 -0.98 -0.59
C ASP A 167 15.42 -1.03 -0.51
N GLN A 168 16.04 0.08 -0.88
CA GLN A 168 17.47 0.37 -0.87
C GLN A 168 17.70 1.88 -0.76
N LYS A 169 18.92 2.34 -0.45
CA LYS A 169 19.19 3.74 -0.06
C LYS A 169 18.60 4.78 -1.01
N GLU A 170 18.89 4.69 -2.30
CA GLU A 170 18.44 5.67 -3.29
C GLU A 170 16.91 5.65 -3.44
N GLY A 171 16.30 4.47 -3.48
CA GLY A 171 14.84 4.31 -3.55
C GLY A 171 14.11 4.86 -2.32
N MET A 172 14.64 4.61 -1.12
CA MET A 172 14.14 5.20 0.12
C MET A 172 14.29 6.72 0.13
N GLU A 173 15.45 7.25 -0.27
CA GLU A 173 15.66 8.70 -0.34
C GLU A 173 14.68 9.37 -1.32
N TRP A 174 14.44 8.78 -2.49
CA TRP A 174 13.44 9.30 -3.43
C TRP A 174 12.02 9.27 -2.86
N GLN A 175 11.63 8.19 -2.19
CA GLN A 175 10.31 8.04 -1.59
C GLN A 175 10.11 9.03 -0.44
N ILE A 176 11.07 9.12 0.49
CA ILE A 176 11.04 10.02 1.64
C ILE A 176 10.98 11.47 1.15
N ASN A 177 11.81 11.86 0.18
CA ASN A 177 11.78 13.21 -0.37
C ASN A 177 10.46 13.55 -1.07
N ALA A 178 9.87 12.63 -1.83
CA ALA A 178 8.56 12.86 -2.43
C ALA A 178 7.47 13.04 -1.36
N LEU A 179 7.48 12.21 -0.32
CA LEU A 179 6.55 12.35 0.81
C LEU A 179 6.77 13.64 1.61
N SER A 180 8.02 14.04 1.85
CA SER A 180 8.35 15.29 2.55
C SER A 180 7.88 16.53 1.80
N ASN A 181 8.02 16.54 0.46
CA ASN A 181 7.64 17.69 -0.36
C ASN A 181 6.12 17.82 -0.55
N LEU A 182 5.39 16.70 -0.58
CA LEU A 182 3.98 16.66 -1.01
C LEU A 182 3.01 16.24 0.10
N GLY A 183 3.53 15.80 1.24
CA GLY A 183 2.76 15.30 2.37
C GLY A 183 3.39 15.70 3.70
N LEU A 184 3.22 14.85 4.73
CA LEU A 184 3.69 15.10 6.08
C LEU A 184 4.58 13.96 6.56
N LEU A 185 5.91 14.11 6.42
CA LEU A 185 6.88 13.11 6.86
C LEU A 185 6.70 12.75 8.35
N SER A 186 6.31 13.71 9.20
CA SER A 186 6.06 13.47 10.63
C SER A 186 4.91 12.50 10.92
N ARG A 187 4.03 12.24 9.93
CA ARG A 187 2.92 11.28 10.02
C ARG A 187 3.18 9.99 9.25
N PHE A 188 4.37 9.82 8.69
CA PHE A 188 4.73 8.63 7.95
C PHE A 188 4.71 7.39 8.85
N VAL A 189 4.04 6.33 8.41
CA VAL A 189 3.97 5.04 9.11
C VAL A 189 5.29 4.26 9.09
N GLY A 190 6.26 4.69 8.28
CA GLY A 190 7.62 4.18 8.35
C GLY A 190 7.83 2.85 7.62
N MET A 191 8.74 2.05 8.17
CA MET A 191 9.35 0.90 7.50
C MET A 191 8.62 -0.41 7.77
N LEU A 192 8.59 -1.29 6.77
CA LEU A 192 8.28 -2.71 6.88
C LEU A 192 9.33 -3.52 6.13
N THR A 193 9.50 -4.80 6.47
CA THR A 193 10.55 -5.62 5.83
C THR A 193 10.15 -6.23 4.49
N ASP A 194 8.85 -6.44 4.27
CA ASP A 194 8.27 -7.20 3.13
C ASP A 194 9.08 -8.46 2.79
N SER A 195 9.46 -9.22 3.83
CA SER A 195 10.40 -10.32 3.69
C SER A 195 9.89 -11.61 4.29
N ARG A 196 10.28 -12.71 3.66
CA ARG A 196 10.15 -14.07 4.19
C ARG A 196 11.33 -14.52 5.06
N SER A 197 12.37 -13.68 5.21
CA SER A 197 13.58 -14.01 5.98
C SER A 197 13.50 -13.43 7.39
N PHE A 198 13.71 -14.26 8.42
CA PHE A 198 13.80 -13.78 9.80
C PHE A 198 15.01 -12.85 10.06
N LEU A 199 15.99 -12.82 9.15
CA LEU A 199 17.16 -11.93 9.25
C LEU A 199 16.88 -10.54 8.67
N SER A 200 15.68 -10.28 8.16
CA SER A 200 15.37 -9.02 7.47
C SER A 200 15.21 -7.81 8.38
N TYR A 201 15.22 -7.96 9.71
CA TYR A 201 15.07 -6.83 10.63
C TYR A 201 16.21 -5.80 10.52
N SER A 202 17.37 -6.19 9.98
CA SER A 202 18.43 -5.24 9.60
C SER A 202 17.98 -4.20 8.56
N ARG A 203 16.92 -4.47 7.78
CA ARG A 203 16.29 -3.47 6.90
C ARG A 203 15.73 -2.27 7.69
N HIS A 204 15.21 -2.49 8.90
CA HIS A 204 14.80 -1.39 9.77
C HIS A 204 15.98 -0.54 10.22
N GLU A 205 17.12 -1.16 10.58
CA GLU A 205 18.33 -0.39 10.90
C GLU A 205 18.79 0.43 9.70
N TYR A 206 18.81 -0.17 8.51
CA TYR A 206 19.19 0.49 7.27
C TYR A 206 18.30 1.71 6.98
N PHE A 207 16.97 1.53 7.03
CA PHE A 207 16.00 2.62 6.90
C PHE A 207 16.22 3.73 7.93
N ARG A 208 16.39 3.38 9.22
CA ARG A 208 16.58 4.36 10.30
C ARG A 208 17.82 5.21 10.09
N ARG A 209 18.93 4.59 9.64
CA ARG A 209 20.18 5.31 9.32
C ARG A 209 19.97 6.28 8.16
N ILE A 210 19.26 5.88 7.11
CA ILE A 210 18.96 6.72 5.95
C ILE A 210 18.05 7.90 6.36
N LEU A 211 17.00 7.65 7.14
CA LEU A 211 16.11 8.70 7.65
C LEU A 211 16.87 9.73 8.49
N CYS A 212 17.69 9.27 9.44
CA CYS A 212 18.49 10.16 10.28
C CYS A 212 19.56 10.93 9.48
N ASP A 213 20.17 10.31 8.46
CA ASP A 213 21.12 10.97 7.56
C ASP A 213 20.46 12.08 6.74
N LEU A 214 19.28 11.83 6.16
CA LEU A 214 18.51 12.85 5.44
C LEU A 214 18.18 14.04 6.33
N ILE A 215 17.55 13.80 7.48
CA ILE A 215 17.20 14.86 8.44
C ILE A 215 18.44 15.61 8.91
N GLY A 216 19.53 14.89 9.22
CA GLY A 216 20.79 15.48 9.64
C GLY A 216 21.39 16.40 8.59
N ARG A 217 21.39 16.00 7.32
CA ARG A 217 21.86 16.83 6.20
C ARG A 217 21.02 18.08 6.02
N ASP A 218 19.69 17.98 6.15
CA ASP A 218 18.80 19.13 6.03
C ASP A 218 19.04 20.14 7.18
N VAL A 219 19.34 19.66 8.39
CA VAL A 219 19.78 20.50 9.52
C VAL A 219 21.12 21.19 9.25
N GLU A 220 22.12 20.44 8.78
CA GLU A 220 23.45 21.00 8.47
C GLU A 220 23.39 22.07 7.37
N ARG A 221 22.43 21.95 6.44
CA ARG A 221 22.18 22.95 5.38
C ARG A 221 21.34 24.14 5.83
N GLY A 222 20.77 24.10 7.05
CA GLY A 222 19.87 25.13 7.56
C GLY A 222 18.47 25.08 6.93
N GLU A 223 18.09 23.96 6.32
CA GLU A 223 16.75 23.72 5.77
C GLU A 223 15.77 23.30 6.88
N LEU A 224 16.27 22.62 7.92
CA LEU A 224 15.54 22.28 9.15
C LEU A 224 16.22 22.88 10.39
N PRO A 225 15.45 23.19 11.46
CA PRO A 225 16.04 23.66 12.72
C PRO A 225 16.82 22.54 13.41
N GLY A 226 17.96 22.88 14.03
CA GLY A 226 18.74 21.95 14.86
C GLY A 226 18.11 21.63 16.24
N ASP A 227 16.78 21.48 16.30
CA ASP A 227 16.03 21.15 17.51
C ASP A 227 15.93 19.62 17.68
N LEU A 228 16.75 19.09 18.58
CA LEU A 228 16.82 17.64 18.85
C LEU A 228 15.54 17.08 19.50
N GLU A 229 14.78 17.90 20.22
CA GLU A 229 13.54 17.44 20.85
C GLU A 229 12.48 17.23 19.78
N LEU A 230 12.31 18.22 18.90
CA LEU A 230 11.39 18.17 17.77
C LEU A 230 11.75 17.05 16.80
N LEU A 231 12.99 17.02 16.31
CA LEU A 231 13.43 16.06 15.30
C LEU A 231 13.58 14.65 15.88
N GLY A 232 14.01 14.52 17.14
CA GLY A 232 14.03 13.24 17.84
C GLY A 232 12.62 12.69 18.07
N GLY A 233 11.63 13.56 18.28
CA GLY A 233 10.21 13.21 18.29
C GLY A 233 9.77 12.61 16.96
N LEU A 234 9.99 13.33 15.86
CA LEU A 234 9.68 12.87 14.50
C LEU A 234 10.30 11.51 14.22
N VAL A 235 11.60 11.33 14.50
CA VAL A 235 12.29 10.06 14.25
C VAL A 235 11.65 8.91 15.04
N ARG A 236 11.34 9.10 16.34
CA ARG A 236 10.65 8.07 17.14
C ARG A 236 9.27 7.73 16.61
N ASP A 237 8.56 8.74 16.13
CA ASP A 237 7.20 8.57 15.60
C ASP A 237 7.23 7.75 14.30
N VAL A 238 8.09 8.11 13.35
CA VAL A 238 8.28 7.37 12.08
C VAL A 238 8.85 5.97 12.31
N CYS A 239 9.71 5.79 13.32
CA CYS A 239 10.32 4.49 13.60
C CYS A 239 9.37 3.49 14.25
N TYR A 240 8.28 3.94 14.87
CA TYR A 240 7.39 3.06 15.63
C TYR A 240 5.99 3.64 15.89
N ARG A 241 5.89 4.79 16.57
CA ARG A 241 4.62 5.22 17.19
C ARG A 241 3.52 5.50 16.17
N ASN A 242 3.87 6.03 15.00
CA ASN A 242 2.92 6.24 13.91
C ASN A 242 2.30 4.92 13.45
N ALA A 243 3.12 3.90 13.18
CA ALA A 243 2.64 2.58 12.78
C ALA A 243 1.75 1.95 13.87
N ALA A 244 2.19 2.00 15.13
CA ALA A 244 1.45 1.48 16.28
C ALA A 244 0.06 2.11 16.39
N ALA A 245 -0.03 3.44 16.25
CA ALA A 245 -1.30 4.16 16.30
C ALA A 245 -2.17 3.95 15.05
N TYR A 246 -1.56 3.81 13.87
CA TYR A 246 -2.26 3.81 12.59
C TYR A 246 -2.88 2.45 12.23
N PHE A 247 -2.17 1.34 12.48
CA PHE A 247 -2.60 0.03 12.02
C PHE A 247 -3.61 -0.66 12.97
N GLY A 248 -3.79 -0.14 14.19
CA GLY A 248 -4.72 -0.72 15.17
C GLY A 248 -4.35 -2.14 15.60
N LEU A 249 -3.08 -2.52 15.43
CA LEU A 249 -2.54 -3.80 15.88
C LEU A 249 -2.33 -3.76 17.40
N ALA A 250 -2.54 -4.89 18.07
CA ALA A 250 -2.16 -5.03 19.46
C ALA A 250 -0.62 -4.93 19.56
N VAL A 251 -0.13 -3.86 20.18
CA VAL A 251 1.27 -3.72 20.56
C VAL A 251 1.46 -4.27 21.98
N GLY A 252 2.58 -4.94 22.24
CA GLY A 252 2.90 -5.40 23.60
C GLY A 252 3.05 -4.23 24.56
N GLU A 253 2.77 -4.45 25.85
CA GLU A 253 2.73 -3.41 26.89
C GLU A 253 4.11 -2.79 27.22
N ASP A 254 5.20 -3.29 26.63
CA ASP A 254 6.59 -3.01 27.04
C ASP A 254 7.32 -1.92 26.23
N TRP A 255 6.64 -1.01 25.51
CA TRP A 255 7.30 -0.02 24.62
C TRP A 255 6.74 1.41 24.67
#